data_AF-A0A6G3XND1-F1
#
_entry.id   AF-A0A6G3XND1-F1
#
_cell.length_a   1.000
_cell.length_b   1.000
_cell.length_c   1.000
_cell.angle_alpha   90.00
_cell.angle_beta   90.00
_cell.angle_gamma   90.00
#
_symmetry.space_group_name_H-M   'P 1'
#
loop_
_entity.id
_entity.type
_entity.pdbx_description
1 polymer ?
#
loop_
_entity_poly.entity_id
_entity_poly.type
_entity_poly.pdbx_seq_one_letter_code
_entity_poly.pdbx_strand_id
1 'polypeptide(L)' 'MSTIDILSPAGDKAGTVELPAEIFDAKTSVPLIHQVVVAQLAAARQGTHKT' A
#
# COMPACT_ATOMS: atom_id res chain seq x y z
N MET A 1 -12.13 -7.98 -8.92
CA MET A 1 -11.42 -7.95 -10.23
C MET A 1 -11.33 -6.52 -10.76
N SER A 2 -10.28 -5.80 -10.37
CA SER A 2 -10.01 -4.42 -10.80
C SER A 2 -9.04 -4.43 -11.99
N THR A 3 -9.46 -3.86 -13.12
CA THR A 3 -8.62 -3.65 -14.31
C THR A 3 -8.03 -2.25 -14.24
N ILE A 4 -6.71 -2.13 -14.40
CA ILE A 4 -6.00 -0.84 -14.37
C ILE A 4 -5.36 -0.58 -15.73
N ASP A 5 -5.41 0.67 -16.17
CA ASP A 5 -4.71 1.16 -17.36
C ASP A 5 -3.22 1.41 -17.04
N ILE A 6 -2.32 0.89 -17.87
CA ILE A 6 -0.91 1.27 -17.86
C ILE A 6 -0.79 2.61 -18.59
N LEU A 7 -0.28 3.62 -17.90
CA LEU A 7 0.02 4.92 -18.50
C LEU A 7 1.49 4.97 -18.93
N SER A 8 1.73 5.44 -20.15
CA SER A 8 3.08 5.78 -20.63
C SER A 8 3.55 7.11 -20.03
N PRO A 9 4.86 7.43 -20.04
CA PRO A 9 5.37 8.72 -19.56
C PRO A 9 4.80 9.94 -20.31
N ALA A 10 4.28 9.73 -21.51
CA ALA A 10 3.60 10.75 -22.32
C ALA A 10 2.13 10.97 -21.90
N GLY A 11 1.60 10.16 -20.98
CA GLY A 11 0.21 10.21 -20.53
C GLY A 11 -0.75 9.34 -21.35
N ASP A 12 -0.28 8.72 -22.44
CA ASP A 12 -1.09 7.85 -23.27
C ASP A 12 -1.27 6.46 -22.63
N LYS A 13 -2.44 5.84 -22.83
CA LYS A 13 -2.73 4.48 -22.38
C LYS A 13 -1.89 3.47 -23.18
N ALA A 14 -0.95 2.81 -22.53
CA ALA A 14 -0.06 1.81 -23.11
C ALA A 14 -0.64 0.39 -23.08
N GLY A 15 -1.64 0.12 -22.23
CA GLY A 15 -2.29 -1.19 -22.13
C GLY A 15 -3.17 -1.31 -20.88
N THR A 16 -3.71 -2.50 -20.64
CA THR A 16 -4.52 -2.82 -19.45
C THR A 16 -3.97 -4.05 -18.74
N VAL A 17 -4.07 -4.07 -17.41
CA VAL A 17 -3.67 -5.21 -16.57
C VAL A 17 -4.79 -5.54 -15.59
N GLU A 18 -5.03 -6.84 -15.41
CA GLU A 18 -5.93 -7.35 -14.39
C GLU A 18 -5.15 -7.64 -13.10
N LEU A 19 -5.65 -7.11 -11.99
CA LEU A 19 -5.04 -7.31 -10.69
C LEU A 19 -5.48 -8.63 -10.03
N PRO A 20 -4.59 -9.33 -9.31
CA PRO A 20 -4.93 -10.53 -8.55
C PRO A 20 -5.98 -10.27 -7.46
N ALA A 21 -7.11 -10.98 -7.50
CA ALA A 21 -8.19 -10.81 -6.54
C ALA A 21 -7.78 -11.09 -5.08
N GLU A 22 -6.86 -12.05 -4.85
CA GLU A 22 -6.41 -12.43 -3.51
C GLU A 22 -5.79 -11.25 -2.71
N ILE A 23 -5.20 -10.29 -3.41
CA ILE A 23 -4.53 -9.14 -2.80
C ILE A 23 -5.48 -7.94 -2.74
N PHE A 24 -6.23 -7.70 -3.83
CA PHE A 24 -6.97 -6.44 -4.01
C PHE A 24 -8.45 -6.51 -3.63
N ASP A 25 -9.04 -7.71 -3.56
CA ASP A 25 -10.42 -7.91 -3.08
C ASP A 25 -10.44 -8.34 -1.58
N ALA A 26 -9.30 -8.26 -0.88
CA ALA A 26 -9.20 -8.57 0.54
C ALA A 26 -10.00 -7.58 1.39
N LYS A 27 -10.72 -8.09 2.41
CA LYS A 27 -11.51 -7.24 3.30
C LYS A 27 -10.61 -6.33 4.13
N THR A 28 -10.78 -5.01 3.96
CA THR A 28 -10.02 -4.01 4.71
C THR A 28 -10.37 -4.05 6.20
N SER A 29 -9.36 -4.24 7.04
CA SER A 29 -9.48 -4.19 8.51
C SER A 29 -8.79 -2.95 9.06
N VAL A 30 -9.57 -1.92 9.39
CA VAL A 30 -9.06 -0.64 9.91
C VAL A 30 -8.23 -0.80 11.20
N PRO A 31 -8.67 -1.61 12.20
CA PRO A 31 -7.88 -1.78 13.43
C PRO A 31 -6.50 -2.42 13.16
N LEU A 32 -6.45 -3.39 12.25
CA LEU A 32 -5.22 -4.09 11.91
C LEU A 32 -4.23 -3.17 11.18
N ILE A 33 -4.71 -2.38 10.23
CA ILE A 33 -3.89 -1.39 9.51
C ILE A 33 -3.32 -0.37 10.49
N HIS A 34 -4.15 0.17 11.40
CA HIS A 34 -3.68 1.12 12.41
C HIS A 34 -2.60 0.52 13.31
N GLN A 35 -2.80 -0.72 13.78
CA GLN A 35 -1.83 -1.41 14.63
C GLN A 35 -0.47 -1.54 13.94
N VAL A 36 -0.45 -1.97 12.67
CA VAL A 36 0.79 -2.18 11.92
C VAL A 36 1.50 -0.85 11.65
N VAL A 37 0.76 0.22 11.28
CA VAL A 37 1.37 1.54 11.04
C VAL A 37 2.00 2.10 12.32
N VAL A 38 1.32 2.01 13.46
CA VAL A 38 1.88 2.46 14.75
C VAL A 38 3.12 1.65 15.13
N ALA A 39 3.10 0.34 14.93
CA ALA A 39 4.26 -0.52 15.20
C ALA A 39 5.45 -0.20 14.28
N GLN A 40 5.21 0.02 12.98
CA GLN A 40 6.25 0.43 12.03
C GLN A 40 6.86 1.78 12.40
N LEU A 41 6.01 2.77 12.74
CA LEU A 41 6.48 4.09 13.18
C LEU A 41 7.25 4.01 14.50
N ALA A 42 6.85 3.14 15.43
CA ALA A 42 7.57 2.92 16.67
C ALA A 42 8.94 2.25 16.43
N ALA A 43 9.02 1.26 15.54
CA ALA A 43 10.28 0.60 15.18
C ALA A 43 11.25 1.54 14.45
N ALA A 44 10.73 2.50 13.68
CA ALA A 44 11.54 3.52 13.02
C ALA A 44 12.14 4.57 13.99
N ARG A 45 11.67 4.63 15.25
CA ARG A 45 12.23 5.55 16.26
C ARG A 45 13.60 5.04 16.71
N GLN A 46 14.63 5.83 16.45
CA GLN A 46 16.02 5.50 16.81
C GLN A 46 16.27 5.44 18.33
N GLY A 47 15.46 6.15 19.14
CA GLY A 47 15.55 6.07 20.60
C GLY A 47 16.79 6.73 21.23
N THR A 48 17.43 7.69 20.57
CA THR A 48 18.66 8.37 21.04
C THR A 48 18.42 9.45 22.10
N HIS A 49 17.32 9.36 22.85
CA HIS A 49 17.02 10.35 23.88
C HIS A 49 18.02 10.20 25.05
N LYS A 50 18.62 11.32 25.48
CA LYS A 50 19.52 11.40 26.64
C LYS A 50 19.04 12.53 27.54
N THR A 51 18.94 12.25 28.84
CA THR A 51 18.52 13.20 29.89
C THR A 51 19.53 14.30 30.11
#